data_AF-A0A822AR55-F1
#
_entry.id   AF-A0A822AR55-F1
#
_cell.length_a   1.000
_cell.length_b   1.000
_cell.length_c   1.000
_cell.angle_alpha   90.00
_cell.angle_beta   90.00
_cell.angle_gamma   90.00
#
_symmetry.space_group_name_H-M   'P 1'
#
loop_
_entity.id
_entity.type
_entity.pdbx_description
1 polymer ?
#
loop_
_entity_poly.entity_id
_entity_poly.type
_entity_poly.pdbx_seq_one_letter_code
_entity_poly.pdbx_strand_id
1 'polypeptide(L)'
;YDNEGIAIFALMFTYFLWIRSVKTGSVFWSCCTALSYFYMVSAWGGYVFIINLIPVHVFILLVLRRYSLRLYVSYSTFYILGLILSMQIPFVGFQPVRTSEHMLAAGVFALLQAYAFIDYLYTKLPRADDLKQLFFGLMIIIGLVVFAVVVVLTYAGYIAPWSGRFYSLWDTNYAKIHIPIIASVSEHQPTTWTSFFFDLHLLICLFPVGAWFCIKELNDERVFIVLYAVFASYFAGVMIRLMLTLTPCVCVLAAIALSKTLDYYADTETSDMSTSPVVPSTDNDENENENDKNNRNLYDKAGKPKPTTGRRGPSTNNQETDEDTSIVSSNIKTVVVICIAMMLMLLAVHCTWVTSNAYSSPSIVLASYNNDGSRYIIDDFREAYYWLRKNTPERARVMSWWDYGYQIAGMGNRTVLVDNNTWNNSHIALVGKAMSSNETEAYKIMTMLDVDYVLVIFGGMIGYSGDDINKFLWMVRIAEGKQSLK
;
A
#
# COMPACT_ATOMS: atom_id res chain seq x y z
N TYR A 1 18.67 -2.72 -9.33
CA TYR A 1 17.48 -2.04 -9.86
C TYR A 1 16.35 -3.04 -9.73
N ASP A 2 15.32 -2.71 -8.96
CA ASP A 2 14.21 -3.62 -8.65
C ASP A 2 12.88 -3.00 -9.09
N ASN A 3 11.89 -3.86 -9.33
CA ASN A 3 10.61 -3.50 -9.95
C ASN A 3 9.69 -2.70 -9.01
N GLU A 4 9.91 -2.80 -7.70
CA GLU A 4 9.04 -2.24 -6.67
C GLU A 4 8.95 -0.71 -6.72
N GLY A 5 10.03 -0.03 -7.15
CA GLY A 5 10.04 1.44 -7.29
C GLY A 5 9.02 1.95 -8.32
N ILE A 6 8.91 1.27 -9.47
CA ILE A 6 7.90 1.58 -10.49
C ILE A 6 6.52 1.11 -10.04
N ALA A 7 6.47 -0.03 -9.33
CA ALA A 7 5.22 -0.63 -8.89
C ALA A 7 4.43 0.26 -7.93
N ILE A 8 5.08 0.92 -6.96
CA ILE A 8 4.40 1.82 -6.02
C ILE A 8 3.81 3.04 -6.73
N PHE A 9 4.55 3.61 -7.69
CA PHE A 9 4.03 4.70 -8.51
C PHE A 9 2.78 4.25 -9.31
N ALA A 10 2.87 3.11 -9.99
CA ALA A 10 1.75 2.57 -10.77
C ALA A 10 0.54 2.23 -9.90
N LEU A 11 0.76 1.70 -8.69
CA LEU A 11 -0.29 1.40 -7.71
C LEU A 11 -1.02 2.67 -7.28
N MET A 12 -0.27 3.71 -6.86
CA MET A 12 -0.87 4.96 -6.43
C MET A 12 -1.61 5.68 -7.56
N PHE A 13 -1.04 5.65 -8.77
CA PHE A 13 -1.67 6.25 -9.94
C PHE A 13 -2.98 5.52 -10.32
N THR A 14 -3.00 4.18 -10.21
CA THR A 14 -4.21 3.38 -10.44
C THR A 14 -5.29 3.69 -9.41
N TYR A 15 -4.95 3.83 -8.13
CA TYR A 15 -5.91 4.20 -7.08
C TYR A 15 -6.45 5.63 -7.24
N PHE A 16 -5.60 6.58 -7.64
CA PHE A 16 -6.04 7.93 -7.96
C PHE A 16 -7.08 7.94 -9.10
N LEU A 17 -6.79 7.24 -10.20
CA LEU A 17 -7.69 7.14 -11.35
C LEU A 17 -8.99 6.41 -10.99
N TRP A 18 -8.92 5.35 -10.19
CA TRP A 18 -10.10 4.63 -9.69
C TRP A 18 -11.02 5.56 -8.88
N ILE A 19 -10.49 6.26 -7.89
CA ILE A 19 -11.27 7.20 -7.07
C ILE A 19 -11.88 8.31 -7.94
N ARG A 20 -11.12 8.84 -8.91
CA ARG A 20 -11.61 9.86 -9.84
C ARG A 20 -12.72 9.32 -10.75
N SER A 21 -12.61 8.07 -11.18
CA SER A 21 -13.66 7.37 -11.94
C SER A 21 -14.94 7.26 -11.12
N VAL A 22 -14.86 6.80 -9.87
CA VAL A 22 -16.03 6.66 -8.99
C VAL A 22 -16.71 8.01 -8.73
N LYS A 23 -15.94 9.09 -8.56
CA LYS A 23 -16.49 10.45 -8.37
C LYS A 23 -17.26 10.97 -9.57
N THR A 24 -16.64 10.88 -10.74
CA THR A 24 -17.17 11.47 -11.98
C THR A 24 -18.21 10.57 -12.67
N GLY A 25 -18.05 9.24 -12.57
CA GLY A 25 -18.86 8.26 -13.29
C GLY A 25 -18.64 8.24 -14.80
N SER A 26 -17.53 8.80 -15.29
CA SER A 26 -17.24 8.85 -16.73
C SER A 26 -16.39 7.65 -17.17
N VAL A 27 -16.80 7.05 -18.29
CA VAL A 27 -16.10 5.92 -18.95
C VAL A 27 -14.65 6.25 -19.27
N PHE A 28 -14.34 7.51 -19.60
CA PHE A 28 -12.97 7.94 -19.90
C PHE A 28 -12.01 7.66 -18.74
N TRP A 29 -12.39 8.03 -17.51
CA TRP A 29 -11.56 7.80 -16.33
C TRP A 29 -11.42 6.31 -16.02
N SER A 30 -12.45 5.52 -16.29
CA SER A 30 -12.41 4.06 -16.12
C SER A 30 -11.49 3.38 -17.14
N CYS A 31 -11.49 3.82 -18.40
CA CYS A 31 -10.54 3.36 -19.41
C CYS A 31 -9.09 3.72 -19.04
N CYS A 32 -8.85 4.95 -18.57
CA CYS A 32 -7.52 5.34 -18.07
C CYS A 32 -7.11 4.49 -16.86
N THR A 33 -8.03 4.16 -15.97
CA THR A 33 -7.78 3.26 -14.83
C THR A 33 -7.38 1.85 -15.31
N ALA A 34 -8.07 1.32 -16.32
CA ALA A 34 -7.75 0.02 -16.90
C ALA A 34 -6.37 0.01 -17.59
N LEU A 35 -5.99 1.09 -18.28
CA LEU A 35 -4.65 1.25 -18.87
C LEU A 35 -3.55 1.35 -17.79
N SER A 36 -3.79 2.10 -16.72
CA SER A 36 -2.89 2.16 -15.56
C SER A 36 -2.75 0.79 -14.88
N TYR A 37 -3.85 0.05 -14.76
CA TYR A 37 -3.82 -1.31 -14.25
C TYR A 37 -3.03 -2.25 -15.17
N PHE A 38 -3.18 -2.15 -16.49
CA PHE A 38 -2.36 -2.90 -17.45
C PHE A 38 -0.86 -2.62 -17.26
N TYR A 39 -0.48 -1.35 -17.11
CA TYR A 39 0.89 -0.97 -16.79
C TYR A 39 1.38 -1.63 -15.49
N MET A 40 0.55 -1.61 -14.44
CA MET A 40 0.86 -2.28 -13.17
C MET A 40 1.07 -3.79 -13.33
N VAL A 41 0.20 -4.48 -14.07
CA VAL A 41 0.32 -5.92 -14.33
C VAL A 41 1.63 -6.24 -15.06
N SER A 42 2.10 -5.35 -15.93
CA SER A 42 3.38 -5.52 -16.63
C SER A 42 4.61 -5.28 -15.74
N ALA A 43 4.47 -4.43 -14.72
CA ALA A 43 5.58 -4.00 -13.87
C ALA A 43 5.80 -4.93 -12.66
N TRP A 44 4.72 -5.37 -11.98
CA TRP A 44 4.85 -6.10 -10.73
C TRP A 44 3.70 -7.08 -10.46
N GLY A 45 4.04 -8.22 -9.84
CA GLY A 45 3.09 -9.27 -9.46
C GLY A 45 2.05 -8.85 -8.41
N GLY A 46 2.21 -7.71 -7.76
CA GLY A 46 1.22 -7.17 -6.82
C GLY A 46 -0.05 -6.61 -7.46
N TYR A 47 -0.23 -6.76 -8.79
CA TYR A 47 -1.51 -6.46 -9.44
C TYR A 47 -2.69 -7.27 -8.87
N VAL A 48 -2.40 -8.45 -8.30
CA VAL A 48 -3.38 -9.29 -7.59
C VAL A 48 -3.98 -8.57 -6.37
N PHE A 49 -3.21 -7.66 -5.75
CA PHE A 49 -3.72 -6.85 -4.64
C PHE A 49 -4.75 -5.82 -5.13
N ILE A 50 -4.49 -5.13 -6.25
CA ILE A 50 -5.39 -4.12 -6.82
C ILE A 50 -6.71 -4.77 -7.26
N ILE A 51 -6.63 -5.88 -8.01
CA ILE A 51 -7.81 -6.55 -8.56
C ILE A 51 -8.66 -7.21 -7.48
N ASN A 52 -8.15 -7.42 -6.27
CA ASN A 52 -8.95 -7.87 -5.13
C ASN A 52 -9.49 -6.70 -4.31
N LEU A 53 -8.70 -5.64 -4.10
CA LEU A 53 -9.14 -4.48 -3.29
C LEU A 53 -10.30 -3.70 -3.95
N ILE A 54 -10.25 -3.50 -5.27
CA ILE A 54 -11.30 -2.76 -6.00
C ILE A 54 -12.67 -3.47 -5.89
N PRO A 55 -12.80 -4.79 -6.17
CA PRO A 55 -14.05 -5.51 -5.95
C PRO A 55 -14.51 -5.50 -4.49
N VAL A 56 -13.61 -5.61 -3.50
CA VAL A 56 -13.99 -5.50 -2.09
C VAL A 56 -14.61 -4.14 -1.79
N HIS A 57 -14.03 -3.06 -2.32
CA HIS A 57 -14.60 -1.72 -2.20
C HIS A 57 -16.00 -1.62 -2.80
N VAL A 58 -16.19 -2.12 -4.02
CA VAL A 58 -17.51 -2.14 -4.68
C VAL A 58 -18.51 -2.98 -3.88
N PHE A 59 -18.11 -4.16 -3.42
CA PHE A 59 -18.95 -5.03 -2.60
C PHE A 59 -19.39 -4.35 -1.30
N ILE A 60 -18.49 -3.64 -0.63
CA ILE A 60 -18.82 -2.93 0.61
C ILE A 60 -19.72 -1.73 0.34
N LEU A 61 -19.57 -1.03 -0.78
CA LEU A 61 -20.54 0.00 -1.18
C LEU A 61 -21.94 -0.58 -1.43
N LEU A 62 -22.04 -1.80 -2.00
CA LEU A 62 -23.32 -2.50 -2.14
C LEU A 62 -23.93 -2.86 -0.78
N VAL A 63 -23.11 -3.36 0.17
CA VAL A 63 -23.54 -3.70 1.54
C VAL A 63 -24.02 -2.45 2.30
N LEU A 64 -23.32 -1.32 2.14
CA LEU A 64 -23.69 -0.03 2.73
C LEU A 64 -24.92 0.62 2.04
N ARG A 65 -25.54 -0.07 1.08
CA ARG A 65 -26.69 0.42 0.27
C ARG A 65 -26.40 1.73 -0.48
N ARG A 66 -25.13 2.01 -0.78
CA ARG A 66 -24.69 3.18 -1.55
C ARG A 66 -24.42 2.82 -3.00
N TYR A 67 -25.42 2.24 -3.67
CA TYR A 67 -25.32 1.98 -5.09
C TYR A 67 -25.60 3.25 -5.90
N SER A 68 -24.79 3.46 -6.95
CA SER A 68 -24.98 4.53 -7.92
C SER A 68 -24.66 4.02 -9.33
N LEU A 69 -25.35 4.54 -10.34
CA LEU A 69 -25.02 4.26 -11.75
C LEU A 69 -23.56 4.61 -12.09
N ARG A 70 -22.97 5.60 -11.39
CA ARG A 70 -21.56 5.98 -11.53
C ARG A 70 -20.61 4.84 -11.15
N LEU A 71 -20.95 4.09 -10.10
CA LEU A 71 -20.20 2.94 -9.62
C LEU A 71 -20.30 1.78 -10.62
N TYR A 72 -21.51 1.55 -11.15
CA TYR A 72 -21.77 0.54 -12.17
C TYR A 72 -20.94 0.77 -13.44
N VAL A 73 -21.03 1.99 -14.00
CA VAL A 73 -20.28 2.36 -15.20
C VAL A 73 -18.78 2.24 -14.95
N SER A 74 -18.28 2.70 -13.80
CA SER A 74 -16.85 2.68 -13.47
C SER A 74 -16.30 1.27 -13.33
N TYR A 75 -16.96 0.40 -12.55
CA TYR A 75 -16.47 -0.94 -12.30
C TYR A 75 -16.63 -1.87 -13.50
N SER A 76 -17.77 -1.81 -14.19
CA SER A 76 -18.03 -2.69 -15.33
C SER A 76 -17.04 -2.44 -16.48
N THR A 77 -16.75 -1.17 -16.77
CA THR A 77 -15.79 -0.83 -17.82
C THR A 77 -14.35 -1.15 -17.42
N PHE A 78 -13.98 -0.87 -16.16
CA PHE A 78 -12.68 -1.25 -15.60
C PHE A 78 -12.44 -2.77 -15.67
N TYR A 79 -13.40 -3.58 -15.22
CA TYR A 79 -13.25 -5.03 -15.18
C TYR A 79 -13.07 -5.64 -16.56
N ILE A 80 -13.92 -5.28 -17.54
CA ILE A 80 -13.86 -5.84 -18.89
C ILE A 80 -12.54 -5.46 -19.58
N LEU A 81 -12.17 -4.18 -19.55
CA LEU A 81 -10.93 -3.72 -20.19
C LEU A 81 -9.70 -4.24 -19.47
N GLY A 82 -9.69 -4.20 -18.13
CA GLY A 82 -8.59 -4.70 -17.31
C GLY A 82 -8.34 -6.20 -17.49
N LEU A 83 -9.41 -7.00 -17.62
CA LEU A 83 -9.31 -8.43 -17.89
C LEU A 83 -8.66 -8.70 -19.26
N ILE A 84 -9.14 -8.06 -20.33
CA ILE A 84 -8.61 -8.27 -21.69
C ILE A 84 -7.16 -7.82 -21.79
N LEU A 85 -6.83 -6.67 -21.18
CA LEU A 85 -5.47 -6.12 -21.21
C LEU A 85 -4.50 -6.97 -20.39
N SER A 86 -4.88 -7.41 -19.18
CA SER A 86 -4.01 -8.25 -18.35
C SER A 86 -3.64 -9.57 -19.03
N MET A 87 -4.54 -10.16 -19.83
CA MET A 87 -4.29 -11.38 -20.59
C MET A 87 -3.25 -11.24 -21.71
N GLN A 88 -2.95 -10.01 -22.15
CA GLN A 88 -1.95 -9.78 -23.22
C GLN A 88 -0.52 -10.04 -22.75
N ILE A 89 -0.27 -10.04 -21.44
CA ILE A 89 1.07 -10.25 -20.89
C ILE A 89 1.37 -11.76 -20.89
N PRO A 90 2.41 -12.23 -21.60
CA PRO A 90 2.67 -13.67 -21.76
C PRO A 90 2.86 -14.43 -20.45
N PHE A 91 3.46 -13.78 -19.44
CA PHE A 91 3.66 -14.37 -18.11
C PHE A 91 2.33 -14.63 -17.38
N VAL A 92 1.34 -13.76 -17.58
CA VAL A 92 0.02 -13.83 -16.96
C VAL A 92 -0.90 -14.76 -17.76
N GLY A 93 -0.92 -14.64 -19.09
CA GLY A 93 -1.68 -15.48 -20.00
C GLY A 93 -3.14 -15.63 -19.56
N PHE A 94 -3.57 -16.86 -19.26
CA PHE A 94 -4.94 -17.19 -18.84
C PHE A 94 -5.13 -17.30 -17.32
N GLN A 95 -4.16 -16.85 -16.51
CA GLN A 95 -4.30 -16.85 -15.05
C GLN A 95 -5.56 -16.09 -14.57
N PRO A 96 -5.93 -14.91 -15.12
CA PRO A 96 -7.10 -14.16 -14.63
C PRO A 96 -8.45 -14.89 -14.73
N VAL A 97 -8.54 -15.96 -15.54
CA VAL A 97 -9.74 -16.79 -15.67
C VAL A 97 -9.60 -18.12 -14.93
N ARG A 98 -8.38 -18.67 -14.87
CA ARG A 98 -8.14 -20.02 -14.33
C ARG A 98 -7.76 -20.02 -12.86
N THR A 99 -7.25 -18.93 -12.28
CA THR A 99 -6.81 -18.91 -10.88
C THR A 99 -7.89 -18.38 -9.96
N SER A 100 -7.98 -18.95 -8.75
CA SER A 100 -8.93 -18.51 -7.72
C SER A 100 -8.72 -17.06 -7.25
N GLU A 101 -7.53 -16.51 -7.45
CA GLU A 101 -7.11 -15.15 -7.03
C GLU A 101 -7.90 -14.02 -7.71
N HIS A 102 -8.45 -14.27 -8.90
CA HIS A 102 -9.19 -13.28 -9.69
C HIS A 102 -10.71 -13.47 -9.63
N MET A 103 -11.16 -14.55 -8.97
CA MET A 103 -12.58 -14.93 -8.93
C MET A 103 -13.43 -13.95 -8.14
N LEU A 104 -12.83 -13.23 -7.17
CA LEU A 104 -13.54 -12.18 -6.45
C LEU A 104 -14.01 -11.07 -7.40
N ALA A 105 -13.18 -10.68 -8.37
CA ALA A 105 -13.54 -9.67 -9.35
C ALA A 105 -14.67 -10.15 -10.28
N ALA A 106 -14.59 -11.40 -10.75
CA ALA A 106 -15.67 -12.00 -11.55
C ALA A 106 -16.99 -12.11 -10.76
N GLY A 107 -16.92 -12.52 -9.49
CA GLY A 107 -18.08 -12.67 -8.62
C GLY A 107 -18.77 -11.35 -8.32
N VAL A 108 -18.01 -10.30 -7.98
CA VAL A 108 -18.56 -8.96 -7.75
C VAL A 108 -19.10 -8.36 -9.05
N PHE A 109 -18.48 -8.63 -10.20
CA PHE A 109 -19.02 -8.24 -11.50
C PHE A 109 -20.39 -8.86 -11.77
N ALA A 110 -20.53 -10.17 -11.59
CA ALA A 110 -21.82 -10.85 -11.76
C ALA A 110 -22.89 -10.33 -10.77
N LEU A 111 -22.50 -10.11 -9.51
CA LEU A 111 -23.38 -9.54 -8.49
C LEU A 111 -23.84 -8.13 -8.85
N LEU A 112 -22.94 -7.29 -9.36
CA LEU A 112 -23.25 -5.92 -9.74
C LEU A 112 -24.19 -5.85 -10.95
N GLN A 113 -24.03 -6.75 -11.93
CA GLN A 113 -24.94 -6.88 -13.07
C GLN A 113 -26.35 -7.27 -12.62
N ALA A 114 -26.45 -8.26 -11.73
CA ALA A 114 -27.72 -8.67 -11.16
C ALA A 114 -28.39 -7.55 -10.34
N TYR A 115 -27.61 -6.84 -9.52
CA TYR A 115 -28.09 -5.70 -8.74
C TYR A 115 -28.66 -4.60 -9.64
N ALA A 116 -27.92 -4.22 -10.70
CA ALA A 116 -28.35 -3.19 -11.64
C ALA A 116 -29.64 -3.57 -12.37
N PHE A 117 -29.78 -4.85 -12.75
CA PHE A 117 -31.00 -5.35 -13.40
C PHE A 117 -32.21 -5.34 -12.46
N ILE A 118 -32.01 -5.71 -11.18
CA ILE A 118 -33.07 -5.65 -10.17
C ILE A 118 -33.50 -4.22 -9.89
N ASP A 119 -32.54 -3.30 -9.76
CA ASP A 119 -32.82 -1.87 -9.58
C ASP A 119 -33.60 -1.31 -10.78
N TYR A 120 -33.23 -1.70 -12.00
CA TYR A 120 -33.98 -1.34 -13.20
C TYR A 120 -35.42 -1.88 -13.18
N LEU A 121 -35.63 -3.15 -12.83
CA LEU A 121 -36.97 -3.73 -12.69
C LEU A 121 -37.79 -3.00 -11.62
N TYR A 122 -37.17 -2.64 -10.49
CA TYR A 122 -37.83 -1.89 -9.42
C TYR A 122 -38.38 -0.54 -9.90
N THR A 123 -37.67 0.15 -10.82
CA THR A 123 -38.19 1.41 -11.40
C THR A 123 -39.37 1.22 -12.35
N LYS A 124 -39.59 0.01 -12.88
CA LYS A 124 -40.64 -0.30 -13.87
C LYS A 124 -41.87 -0.99 -13.28
N LEU A 125 -41.78 -1.62 -12.11
CA LEU A 125 -42.93 -2.26 -11.46
C LEU A 125 -43.67 -1.30 -10.49
N PRO A 126 -45.02 -1.34 -10.44
CA PRO A 126 -45.82 -0.57 -9.48
C PRO A 126 -45.49 -0.95 -8.02
N ARG A 127 -45.34 0.07 -7.16
CA ARG A 127 -44.99 -0.04 -5.73
C ARG A 127 -45.99 -0.91 -4.94
N ALA A 128 -45.63 -2.17 -4.71
CA ALA A 128 -46.11 -2.93 -3.56
C ALA A 128 -44.93 -3.06 -2.59
N ASP A 129 -45.08 -2.62 -1.35
CA ASP A 129 -44.00 -2.68 -0.35
C ASP A 129 -43.52 -4.11 -0.06
N ASP A 130 -44.34 -5.12 -0.36
CA ASP A 130 -43.99 -6.56 -0.30
C ASP A 130 -42.87 -6.95 -1.30
N LEU A 131 -42.72 -6.21 -2.41
CA LEU A 131 -41.66 -6.48 -3.38
C LEU A 131 -40.27 -6.15 -2.83
N LYS A 132 -40.12 -5.19 -1.90
CA LYS A 132 -38.81 -4.83 -1.33
C LYS A 132 -38.20 -5.98 -0.53
N GLN A 133 -39.01 -6.71 0.24
CA GLN A 133 -38.56 -7.89 0.96
C GLN A 133 -38.21 -9.03 0.01
N LEU A 134 -39.01 -9.24 -1.05
CA LEU A 134 -38.75 -10.25 -2.06
C LEU A 134 -37.47 -9.97 -2.86
N PHE A 135 -37.21 -8.71 -3.23
CA PHE A 135 -36.00 -8.32 -3.94
C PHE A 135 -34.74 -8.34 -3.06
N PHE A 136 -34.86 -8.01 -1.77
CA PHE A 136 -33.74 -8.19 -0.83
C PHE A 136 -33.41 -9.68 -0.64
N GLY A 137 -34.43 -10.54 -0.56
CA GLY A 137 -34.27 -11.99 -0.58
C GLY A 137 -33.61 -12.48 -1.88
N LEU A 138 -34.08 -12.00 -3.03
CA LEU A 138 -33.52 -12.32 -4.35
C LEU A 138 -32.03 -11.94 -4.45
N MET A 139 -31.64 -10.77 -3.93
CA MET A 139 -30.25 -10.33 -3.90
C MET A 139 -29.35 -11.27 -3.10
N ILE A 140 -29.80 -11.70 -1.91
CA ILE A 140 -29.06 -12.65 -1.07
C ILE A 140 -28.97 -14.00 -1.77
N ILE A 141 -30.06 -14.45 -2.41
CA ILE A 141 -30.09 -15.70 -3.17
C ILE A 141 -29.10 -15.64 -4.33
N ILE A 142 -29.08 -14.56 -5.11
CA ILE A 142 -28.13 -14.40 -6.22
C ILE A 142 -26.69 -14.37 -5.70
N GLY A 143 -26.42 -13.66 -4.59
CA GLY A 143 -25.11 -13.68 -3.95
C GLY A 143 -24.68 -15.09 -3.54
N LEU A 144 -25.59 -15.86 -2.93
CA LEU A 144 -25.35 -17.25 -2.55
C LEU A 144 -25.15 -18.17 -3.77
N VAL A 145 -25.90 -17.95 -4.86
CA VAL A 145 -25.75 -18.70 -6.11
C VAL A 145 -24.39 -18.43 -6.75
N VAL A 146 -23.98 -17.16 -6.84
CA VAL A 146 -22.64 -16.79 -7.35
C VAL A 146 -21.56 -17.42 -6.50
N PHE A 147 -21.68 -17.37 -5.18
CA PHE A 147 -20.74 -18.02 -4.26
C PHE A 147 -20.69 -19.54 -4.46
N ALA A 148 -21.85 -20.20 -4.52
CA ALA A 148 -21.93 -21.64 -4.73
C ALA A 148 -21.31 -22.06 -6.07
N VAL A 149 -21.56 -21.30 -7.15
CA VAL A 149 -20.97 -21.55 -8.47
C VAL A 149 -19.45 -21.48 -8.42
N VAL A 150 -18.88 -20.45 -7.77
CA VAL A 150 -17.42 -20.32 -7.62
C VAL A 150 -16.83 -21.49 -6.82
N VAL A 151 -17.48 -21.90 -5.73
CA VAL A 151 -17.02 -23.04 -4.92
C VAL A 151 -17.07 -24.35 -5.70
N VAL A 152 -18.17 -24.61 -6.42
CA VAL A 152 -18.32 -25.83 -7.24
C VAL A 152 -17.30 -25.86 -8.37
N LEU A 153 -17.07 -24.74 -9.06
CA LEU A 153 -16.06 -24.66 -10.13
C LEU A 153 -14.63 -24.87 -9.61
N THR A 154 -14.35 -24.41 -8.39
CA THR A 154 -13.06 -24.62 -7.73
C THR A 154 -12.88 -26.08 -7.31
N TYR A 155 -13.91 -26.69 -6.72
CA TYR A 155 -13.87 -28.09 -6.32
C TYR A 155 -13.84 -29.06 -7.52
N ALA A 156 -14.54 -28.72 -8.60
CA ALA A 156 -14.52 -29.48 -9.85
C ALA A 156 -13.17 -29.40 -10.60
N GLY A 157 -12.22 -28.59 -10.13
CA GLY A 157 -10.88 -28.49 -10.69
C GLY A 157 -10.77 -27.70 -12.00
N TYR A 158 -11.85 -27.05 -12.45
CA TYR A 158 -11.78 -26.12 -13.58
C TYR A 158 -11.01 -24.84 -13.22
N ILE A 159 -11.08 -24.42 -11.95
CA ILE A 159 -10.32 -23.30 -11.39
C ILE A 159 -9.19 -23.86 -10.53
N ALA A 160 -7.96 -23.44 -10.82
CA ALA A 160 -6.80 -23.78 -10.04
C ALA A 160 -6.89 -23.16 -8.62
N PRO A 161 -6.49 -23.91 -7.58
CA PRO A 161 -6.48 -23.40 -6.22
C PRO A 161 -5.44 -22.29 -6.04
N TRP A 162 -5.49 -21.65 -4.88
CA TRP A 162 -4.59 -20.57 -4.48
C TRP A 162 -3.13 -21.00 -4.61
N SER A 163 -2.28 -20.14 -5.17
CA SER A 163 -0.85 -20.39 -5.21
C SER A 163 -0.27 -20.43 -3.78
N GLY A 164 0.72 -21.31 -3.54
CA GLY A 164 1.31 -21.51 -2.22
C GLY A 164 1.85 -20.23 -1.56
N ARG A 165 2.33 -19.26 -2.37
CA ARG A 165 2.82 -17.95 -1.88
C ARG A 165 1.69 -17.04 -1.39
N PHE A 166 0.51 -17.08 -2.01
CA PHE A 166 -0.63 -16.30 -1.54
C PHE A 166 -1.36 -17.02 -0.41
N TYR A 167 -1.41 -18.35 -0.46
CA TYR A 167 -1.99 -19.15 0.62
C TYR A 167 -1.20 -19.00 1.94
N SER A 168 0.12 -18.84 1.88
CA SER A 168 0.94 -18.59 3.07
C SER A 168 0.65 -17.26 3.78
N LEU A 169 0.00 -16.30 3.09
CA LEU A 169 -0.46 -15.07 3.73
C LEU A 169 -1.72 -15.27 4.57
N TRP A 170 -2.48 -16.33 4.28
CA TRP A 170 -3.66 -16.73 5.05
C TRP A 170 -3.28 -17.71 6.16
N ASP A 171 -2.63 -18.82 5.79
CA ASP A 171 -2.08 -19.79 6.73
C ASP A 171 -0.56 -19.64 6.83
N THR A 172 -0.12 -18.92 7.86
CA THR A 172 1.28 -18.60 8.11
C THR A 172 2.13 -19.83 8.45
N ASN A 173 1.52 -20.94 8.89
CA ASN A 173 2.24 -22.16 9.20
C ASN A 173 2.45 -23.06 7.96
N TYR A 174 1.62 -22.91 6.92
CA TYR A 174 1.67 -23.74 5.72
C TYR A 174 3.05 -23.70 5.04
N ALA A 175 3.61 -22.51 4.83
CA ALA A 175 4.92 -22.35 4.17
C ALA A 175 6.05 -23.02 4.95
N LYS A 176 6.05 -22.89 6.28
CA LYS A 176 7.11 -23.44 7.14
C LYS A 176 7.14 -24.96 7.13
N ILE A 177 5.97 -25.60 6.98
CA ILE A 177 5.82 -27.06 7.05
C ILE A 177 5.98 -27.70 5.65
N HIS A 178 5.33 -27.13 4.63
CA HIS A 178 5.21 -27.80 3.32
C HIS A 178 6.18 -27.28 2.26
N ILE A 179 6.66 -26.03 2.36
CA ILE A 179 7.51 -25.40 1.33
C ILE A 179 8.65 -24.61 2.00
N PRO A 180 9.73 -25.29 2.48
CA PRO A 180 10.80 -24.63 3.23
C PRO A 180 11.53 -23.54 2.45
N ILE A 181 11.48 -23.56 1.12
CA ILE A 181 12.06 -22.52 0.25
C ILE A 181 11.41 -21.16 0.52
N ILE A 182 10.07 -21.11 0.62
CA ILE A 182 9.34 -19.84 0.86
C ILE A 182 9.69 -19.29 2.25
N ALA A 183 9.75 -20.15 3.25
CA ALA A 183 10.09 -19.78 4.63
C ALA A 183 11.57 -19.40 4.81
N SER A 184 12.46 -19.83 3.91
CA SER A 184 13.90 -19.54 4.00
C SER A 184 14.24 -18.09 3.65
N VAL A 185 13.39 -17.39 2.88
CA VAL A 185 13.61 -15.99 2.53
C VAL A 185 13.29 -15.10 3.72
N SER A 186 14.25 -14.28 4.14
CA SER A 186 14.09 -13.35 5.27
C SER A 186 12.92 -12.38 5.09
N GLU A 187 12.62 -12.00 3.85
CA GLU A 187 11.50 -11.12 3.50
C GLU A 187 10.11 -11.70 3.81
N HIS A 188 9.99 -13.03 3.89
CA HIS A 188 8.75 -13.74 4.19
C HIS A 188 8.45 -13.84 5.70
N GLN A 189 9.34 -13.33 6.55
CA GLN A 189 9.15 -13.35 8.00
C GLN A 189 8.13 -12.27 8.43
N PRO A 190 7.47 -12.47 9.59
CA PRO A 190 6.57 -11.48 10.15
C PRO A 190 7.32 -10.25 10.67
N THR A 191 6.66 -9.10 10.64
CA THR A 191 7.20 -7.83 11.15
C THR A 191 7.07 -7.73 12.66
N THR A 192 8.11 -7.26 13.34
CA THR A 192 8.01 -6.83 14.74
C THR A 192 7.54 -5.38 14.85
N TRP A 193 6.99 -5.00 16.01
CA TRP A 193 6.56 -3.62 16.28
C TRP A 193 7.72 -2.61 16.17
N THR A 194 8.95 -3.04 16.46
CA THR A 194 10.16 -2.22 16.32
C THR A 194 10.39 -1.80 14.88
N SER A 195 10.16 -2.69 13.90
CA SER A 195 10.26 -2.36 12.47
C SER A 195 9.19 -1.35 12.04
N PHE A 196 7.95 -1.50 12.53
CA PHE A 196 6.90 -0.49 12.27
C PHE A 196 7.29 0.90 12.74
N PHE A 197 7.89 1.00 13.93
CA PHE A 197 8.34 2.29 14.45
C PHE A 197 9.59 2.82 13.73
N PHE A 198 10.54 1.93 13.40
CA PHE A 198 11.78 2.27 12.72
C PHE A 198 11.54 2.82 11.30
N ASP A 199 10.54 2.33 10.60
CA ASP A 199 10.28 2.76 9.23
C ASP A 199 9.32 3.97 9.17
N LEU A 200 8.34 4.05 10.09
CA LEU A 200 7.23 5.02 10.01
C LEU A 200 7.26 6.12 11.08
N HIS A 201 8.13 6.03 12.10
CA HIS A 201 8.31 7.01 13.18
C HIS A 201 6.99 7.59 13.72
N LEU A 202 6.70 8.87 13.45
CA LEU A 202 5.51 9.59 13.91
C LEU A 202 4.22 9.11 13.21
N LEU A 203 4.34 8.66 11.96
CA LEU A 203 3.19 8.36 11.10
C LEU A 203 2.36 7.18 11.64
N ILE A 204 3.00 6.23 12.34
CA ILE A 204 2.29 5.08 12.93
C ILE A 204 1.31 5.51 14.03
N CYS A 205 1.62 6.58 14.78
CA CYS A 205 0.75 7.12 15.83
C CYS A 205 -0.41 7.93 15.23
N LEU A 206 -0.16 8.63 14.12
CA LEU A 206 -1.18 9.43 13.42
C LEU A 206 -2.10 8.59 12.54
N PHE A 207 -1.67 7.40 12.13
CA PHE A 207 -2.40 6.51 11.24
C PHE A 207 -3.81 6.13 11.76
N PRO A 208 -3.99 5.67 13.02
CA PRO A 208 -5.32 5.38 13.56
C PRO A 208 -6.22 6.62 13.67
N VAL A 209 -5.63 7.78 13.99
CA VAL A 209 -6.35 9.06 14.08
C VAL A 209 -6.90 9.48 12.71
N GLY A 210 -6.08 9.35 11.66
CA GLY A 210 -6.50 9.61 10.28
C GLY A 210 -7.59 8.66 9.80
N ALA A 211 -7.47 7.37 10.13
CA ALA A 211 -8.50 6.37 9.83
C ALA A 211 -9.83 6.71 10.53
N TRP A 212 -9.78 7.13 11.80
CA TRP A 212 -10.96 7.55 12.55
C TRP A 212 -11.66 8.76 11.92
N PHE A 213 -10.92 9.78 11.48
CA PHE A 213 -11.50 10.92 10.78
C PHE A 213 -12.13 10.56 9.42
N CYS A 214 -11.60 9.55 8.73
CA CYS A 214 -12.20 9.04 7.50
C CYS A 214 -13.51 8.29 7.77
N ILE A 215 -13.60 7.57 8.90
CA ILE A 215 -14.81 6.86 9.32
C ILE A 215 -15.91 7.81 9.79
N LYS A 216 -15.57 8.93 10.44
CA LYS A 216 -16.56 9.90 10.93
C LYS A 216 -17.33 10.58 9.79
N GLU A 217 -16.66 10.87 8.70
CA GLU A 217 -17.22 11.51 7.51
C GLU A 217 -17.21 10.51 6.34
N LEU A 218 -18.17 9.59 6.31
CA LEU A 218 -18.23 8.53 5.30
C LEU A 218 -18.63 9.06 3.92
N ASN A 219 -17.67 9.07 3.00
CA ASN A 219 -17.88 9.24 1.56
C ASN A 219 -17.43 8.00 0.78
N ASP A 220 -17.88 7.85 -0.46
CA ASP A 220 -17.62 6.66 -1.27
C ASP A 220 -16.11 6.41 -1.47
N GLU A 221 -15.31 7.48 -1.59
CA GLU A 221 -13.84 7.41 -1.65
C GLU A 221 -13.17 7.13 -0.29
N ARG A 222 -13.79 7.55 0.82
CA ARG A 222 -13.22 7.34 2.16
C ARG A 222 -13.44 5.90 2.61
N VAL A 223 -14.50 5.24 2.12
CA VAL A 223 -14.66 3.79 2.27
C VAL A 223 -13.48 3.06 1.61
N PHE A 224 -13.06 3.48 0.40
CA PHE A 224 -11.91 2.87 -0.27
C PHE A 224 -10.63 2.98 0.55
N ILE A 225 -10.31 4.16 1.09
CA ILE A 225 -9.06 4.35 1.83
C ILE A 225 -9.04 3.60 3.18
N VAL A 226 -10.19 3.49 3.85
CA VAL A 226 -10.30 2.72 5.11
C VAL A 226 -10.09 1.23 4.84
N LEU A 227 -10.66 0.70 3.75
CA LEU A 227 -10.44 -0.69 3.36
C LEU A 227 -8.99 -0.96 3.00
N TYR A 228 -8.40 -0.06 2.21
CA TYR A 228 -6.98 -0.15 1.88
C TYR A 228 -6.12 -0.20 3.15
N ALA A 229 -6.39 0.67 4.13
CA ALA A 229 -5.67 0.72 5.40
C ALA A 229 -5.78 -0.58 6.21
N VAL A 230 -6.98 -1.15 6.31
CA VAL A 230 -7.21 -2.40 7.07
C VAL A 230 -6.50 -3.59 6.42
N PHE A 231 -6.68 -3.78 5.12
CA PHE A 231 -6.05 -4.91 4.42
C PHE A 231 -4.52 -4.76 4.34
N ALA A 232 -4.01 -3.56 4.03
CA ALA A 232 -2.58 -3.32 3.97
C ALA A 232 -1.92 -3.49 5.35
N SER A 233 -2.57 -3.07 6.44
CA SER A 233 -2.07 -3.27 7.80
C SER A 233 -1.98 -4.75 8.17
N TYR A 234 -2.99 -5.54 7.81
CA TYR A 234 -2.96 -6.99 8.04
C TYR A 234 -1.80 -7.66 7.27
N PHE A 235 -1.67 -7.36 5.97
CA PHE A 235 -0.63 -7.97 5.14
C PHE A 235 0.78 -7.54 5.53
N ALA A 236 0.99 -6.27 5.91
CA ALA A 236 2.26 -5.80 6.44
C ALA A 236 2.62 -6.50 7.77
N GLY A 237 1.63 -6.79 8.62
CA GLY A 237 1.85 -7.54 9.85
C GLY A 237 2.32 -8.98 9.64
N VAL A 238 1.82 -9.63 8.57
CA VAL A 238 2.16 -11.03 8.25
C VAL A 238 3.52 -11.14 7.55
N MET A 239 3.90 -10.17 6.72
CA MET A 239 5.12 -10.24 5.89
C MET A 239 5.83 -8.89 5.80
N ILE A 240 7.13 -8.85 6.14
CA ILE A 240 7.96 -7.62 6.13
C ILE A 240 7.96 -6.93 4.77
N ARG A 241 8.07 -7.68 3.67
CA ARG A 241 8.07 -7.08 2.32
C ARG A 241 6.81 -6.29 1.99
N LEU A 242 5.66 -6.68 2.53
CA LEU A 242 4.37 -6.02 2.24
C LEU A 242 4.23 -4.68 2.97
N MET A 243 5.15 -4.35 3.87
CA MET A 243 5.25 -3.03 4.48
C MET A 243 5.39 -1.91 3.44
N LEU A 244 6.08 -2.17 2.33
CA LEU A 244 6.18 -1.26 1.18
C LEU A 244 4.81 -0.84 0.62
N THR A 245 3.83 -1.74 0.64
CA THR A 245 2.45 -1.43 0.20
C THR A 245 1.63 -0.69 1.26
N LEU A 246 2.00 -0.77 2.55
CA LEU A 246 1.32 -0.04 3.62
C LEU A 246 1.73 1.44 3.65
N THR A 247 3.00 1.74 3.38
CA THR A 247 3.58 3.09 3.53
C THR A 247 2.77 4.20 2.85
N PRO A 248 2.33 4.07 1.57
CA PRO A 248 1.54 5.13 0.93
C PRO A 248 0.21 5.40 1.64
N CYS A 249 -0.45 4.37 2.16
CA CYS A 249 -1.71 4.51 2.90
C CYS A 249 -1.49 5.28 4.21
N VAL A 250 -0.43 4.91 4.93
CA VAL A 250 -0.05 5.55 6.20
C VAL A 250 0.25 7.04 6.00
N CYS A 251 1.01 7.39 4.96
CA CYS A 251 1.30 8.78 4.64
C CYS A 251 0.05 9.60 4.36
N VAL A 252 -0.90 9.06 3.58
CA VAL A 252 -2.15 9.78 3.25
C VAL A 252 -3.03 9.97 4.48
N LEU A 253 -3.20 8.93 5.31
CA LEU A 253 -4.02 9.03 6.53
C LEU A 253 -3.38 9.93 7.59
N ALA A 254 -2.07 9.85 7.78
CA ALA A 254 -1.35 10.76 8.66
C ALA A 254 -1.44 12.21 8.18
N ALA A 255 -1.35 12.46 6.87
CA ALA A 255 -1.54 13.78 6.28
C ALA A 255 -2.96 14.33 6.53
N ILE A 256 -4.00 13.50 6.37
CA ILE A 256 -5.39 13.90 6.68
C ILE A 256 -5.54 14.25 8.16
N ALA A 257 -4.94 13.46 9.06
CA ALA A 257 -4.98 13.73 10.50
C ALA A 257 -4.28 15.07 10.84
N LEU A 258 -3.09 15.29 10.30
CA LEU A 258 -2.33 16.52 10.51
C LEU A 258 -3.03 17.74 9.92
N SER A 259 -3.55 17.65 8.70
CA SER A 259 -4.28 18.75 8.04
C SER A 259 -5.50 19.17 8.85
N LYS A 260 -6.36 18.22 9.24
CA LYS A 260 -7.57 18.56 10.02
C LYS A 260 -7.23 19.15 11.39
N THR A 261 -6.14 18.68 12.00
CA THR A 261 -5.67 19.22 13.28
C THR A 261 -5.16 20.64 13.07
N LEU A 262 -4.33 20.88 12.05
CA LEU A 262 -3.82 22.21 11.73
C LEU A 262 -4.94 23.19 11.36
N ASP A 263 -5.91 22.81 10.52
CA ASP A 263 -7.04 23.66 10.15
C ASP A 263 -7.81 24.13 11.40
N TYR A 264 -8.07 23.22 12.35
CA TYR A 264 -8.77 23.55 13.60
C TYR A 264 -8.02 24.53 14.50
N TYR A 265 -6.68 24.43 14.55
CA TYR A 265 -5.86 25.29 15.41
C TYR A 265 -5.38 26.58 14.70
N ALA A 266 -5.33 26.62 13.36
CA ALA A 266 -4.83 27.74 12.56
C ALA A 266 -5.92 28.73 12.09
N ASP A 267 -7.19 28.34 11.97
CA ASP A 267 -8.29 29.18 11.44
C ASP A 267 -8.71 30.39 12.32
N THR A 268 -7.86 30.86 13.24
CA THR A 268 -8.21 31.98 14.14
C THR A 268 -7.63 33.33 13.70
N GLU A 269 -6.78 33.41 12.67
CA GLU A 269 -6.16 34.68 12.27
C GLU A 269 -6.96 35.47 11.22
N THR A 270 -7.98 34.88 10.58
CA THR A 270 -8.75 35.56 9.53
C THR A 270 -9.99 36.33 9.98
N SER A 271 -10.37 36.28 11.27
CA SER A 271 -11.53 37.06 11.78
C SER A 271 -11.17 38.45 12.33
N ASP A 272 -9.89 38.72 12.62
CA ASP A 272 -9.51 39.92 13.40
C ASP A 272 -8.79 41.00 12.56
N MET A 273 -8.65 40.79 11.25
CA MET A 273 -7.95 41.71 10.35
C MET A 273 -8.83 42.30 9.22
N SER A 274 -10.16 42.25 9.38
CA SER A 274 -11.12 42.95 8.50
C SER A 274 -11.87 44.07 9.21
N THR A 275 -11.13 44.99 9.84
CA THR A 275 -11.65 46.30 10.23
C THR A 275 -10.59 47.36 10.02
N SER A 276 -10.61 48.02 8.85
CA SER A 276 -10.18 49.42 8.59
C SER A 276 -10.10 49.69 7.08
N PRO A 277 -10.28 50.94 6.62
CA PRO A 277 -11.32 51.28 5.64
C PRO A 277 -10.83 51.49 4.20
N VAL A 278 -11.83 51.44 3.31
CA VAL A 278 -11.91 51.90 1.92
C VAL A 278 -10.88 52.97 1.53
N VAL A 279 -10.00 52.62 0.59
CA VAL A 279 -9.27 53.57 -0.27
C VAL A 279 -9.96 53.54 -1.65
N PRO A 280 -10.56 54.64 -2.14
CA PRO A 280 -11.09 54.67 -3.50
C PRO A 280 -9.95 54.93 -4.48
N SER A 281 -9.91 54.13 -5.54
CA SER A 281 -9.01 54.26 -6.69
C SER A 281 -9.32 55.52 -7.50
N THR A 282 -8.26 56.24 -7.84
CA THR A 282 -8.21 57.32 -8.83
C THR A 282 -8.56 56.80 -10.22
N ASP A 283 -9.62 57.34 -10.82
CA ASP A 283 -9.81 57.46 -12.27
C ASP A 283 -9.95 58.94 -12.61
N ASN A 284 -9.27 59.36 -13.67
CA ASN A 284 -9.34 60.69 -14.24
C ASN A 284 -10.72 60.90 -14.90
N ASP A 285 -11.41 62.00 -14.61
CA ASP A 285 -11.71 63.08 -15.56
C ASP A 285 -12.75 64.08 -15.02
N GLU A 286 -12.44 65.35 -15.25
CA GLU A 286 -13.33 66.50 -15.44
C GLU A 286 -14.21 67.05 -14.29
N ASN A 287 -13.79 68.25 -13.87
CA ASN A 287 -14.59 69.47 -13.68
C ASN A 287 -15.50 69.69 -12.45
N GLU A 288 -15.35 70.93 -11.97
CA GLU A 288 -16.26 71.78 -11.17
C GLU A 288 -16.10 71.83 -9.63
N ASN A 289 -15.72 73.04 -9.21
CA ASN A 289 -15.72 73.60 -7.87
C ASN A 289 -17.16 73.76 -7.36
N GLU A 290 -17.41 73.54 -6.06
CA GLU A 290 -17.87 74.58 -5.11
C GLU A 290 -18.26 73.99 -3.74
N ASN A 291 -17.63 74.55 -2.71
CA ASN A 291 -18.15 75.03 -1.42
C ASN A 291 -19.24 74.26 -0.63
N ASP A 292 -18.81 74.01 0.61
CA ASP A 292 -19.46 74.37 1.88
C ASP A 292 -20.27 73.36 2.72
N LYS A 293 -19.81 73.34 3.97
CA LYS A 293 -20.42 72.84 5.20
C LYS A 293 -21.81 73.44 5.42
N ASN A 294 -22.76 72.65 5.94
CA ASN A 294 -23.26 72.76 7.33
C ASN A 294 -24.63 72.11 7.59
N ASN A 295 -24.69 71.43 8.73
CA ASN A 295 -25.75 71.39 9.75
C ASN A 295 -27.15 70.77 9.50
N ARG A 296 -27.41 69.82 10.42
CA ARG A 296 -28.59 69.67 11.31
C ARG A 296 -29.91 69.19 10.70
N ASN A 297 -30.41 68.08 11.25
CA ASN A 297 -31.68 67.97 12.02
C ASN A 297 -31.89 66.47 12.37
N LEU A 298 -31.80 66.05 13.64
CA LEU A 298 -32.93 65.88 14.58
C LEU A 298 -34.24 65.41 13.91
N TYR A 299 -34.72 64.20 14.23
CA TYR A 299 -36.06 63.95 14.77
C TYR A 299 -36.25 62.49 15.24
N ASP A 300 -36.75 62.38 16.47
CA ASP A 300 -37.28 61.19 17.17
C ASP A 300 -38.48 60.54 16.47
N LYS A 301 -38.70 59.23 16.70
CA LYS A 301 -40.03 58.72 17.09
C LYS A 301 -40.00 57.35 17.78
N ALA A 302 -40.89 57.23 18.76
CA ALA A 302 -40.93 56.28 19.86
C ALA A 302 -41.96 55.15 19.70
N GLY A 303 -41.84 54.10 20.53
CA GLY A 303 -42.92 53.13 20.79
C GLY A 303 -42.53 51.97 21.74
N LYS A 304 -42.84 52.09 23.04
CA LYS A 304 -42.80 51.06 24.13
C LYS A 304 -44.05 50.12 24.06
N PRO A 305 -44.41 49.17 24.99
CA PRO A 305 -43.86 48.77 26.32
C PRO A 305 -43.93 47.27 26.81
N LYS A 306 -43.08 46.94 27.82
CA LYS A 306 -43.18 46.13 29.10
C LYS A 306 -44.21 44.97 29.34
N PRO A 307 -43.88 43.95 30.19
CA PRO A 307 -43.94 44.01 31.69
C PRO A 307 -42.77 43.29 32.45
N THR A 308 -42.09 43.90 33.46
CA THR A 308 -42.23 43.70 34.95
C THR A 308 -42.57 42.27 35.39
N THR A 309 -41.74 41.52 36.14
CA THR A 309 -41.26 41.65 37.54
C THR A 309 -40.03 40.71 37.72
N GLY A 310 -38.94 40.95 38.45
CA GLY A 310 -38.77 41.32 39.84
C GLY A 310 -37.78 40.34 40.53
N ARG A 311 -36.48 40.68 40.61
CA ARG A 311 -35.60 40.44 41.78
C ARG A 311 -34.23 41.09 41.58
N ARG A 312 -33.88 41.98 42.51
CA ARG A 312 -32.57 42.63 42.67
C ARG A 312 -31.60 41.68 43.38
N GLY A 313 -30.37 41.62 42.88
CA GLY A 313 -29.15 41.08 43.49
C GLY A 313 -27.97 41.45 42.56
N PRO A 314 -26.80 41.83 43.09
CA PRO A 314 -26.03 42.97 42.56
C PRO A 314 -25.13 42.64 41.37
N SER A 315 -24.86 43.68 40.60
CA SER A 315 -23.79 43.80 39.62
C SER A 315 -22.44 43.39 40.19
N THR A 316 -21.79 42.43 39.55
CA THR A 316 -20.33 42.25 39.57
C THR A 316 -19.86 42.03 38.15
N ASN A 317 -18.89 42.84 37.75
CA ASN A 317 -18.13 42.79 36.50
C ASN A 317 -17.83 41.34 36.08
N ASN A 318 -18.30 40.94 34.90
CA ASN A 318 -17.83 39.77 34.16
C ASN A 318 -17.72 40.16 32.67
N GLN A 319 -16.97 41.22 32.39
CA GLN A 319 -16.48 41.54 31.04
C GLN A 319 -14.95 41.37 30.92
N GLU A 320 -14.24 41.04 32.00
CA GLU A 320 -12.79 40.79 31.98
C GLU A 320 -12.43 39.29 31.87
N THR A 321 -13.38 38.37 32.07
CA THR A 321 -13.10 36.91 32.05
C THR A 321 -13.18 36.26 30.65
N ASP A 322 -13.75 36.92 29.65
CA ASP A 322 -13.80 36.43 28.25
C ASP A 322 -12.54 36.82 27.44
N GLU A 323 -11.84 37.91 27.81
CA GLU A 323 -10.54 38.27 27.21
C GLU A 323 -9.41 37.35 27.71
N ASP A 324 -9.37 37.03 29.01
CA ASP A 324 -8.35 36.12 29.55
C ASP A 324 -8.50 34.68 29.03
N THR A 325 -9.73 34.19 28.83
CA THR A 325 -9.97 32.85 28.26
C THR A 325 -9.70 32.78 26.76
N SER A 326 -9.90 33.88 26.01
CA SER A 326 -9.54 33.96 24.58
C SER A 326 -8.03 34.11 24.37
N ILE A 327 -7.31 34.86 25.22
CA ILE A 327 -5.84 34.95 25.21
C ILE A 327 -5.21 33.60 25.59
N VAL A 328 -5.73 32.91 26.62
CA VAL A 328 -5.26 31.57 27.00
C VAL A 328 -5.55 30.55 25.90
N SER A 329 -6.72 30.63 25.24
CA SER A 329 -7.05 29.79 24.08
C SER A 329 -6.12 30.04 22.89
N SER A 330 -5.80 31.30 22.58
CA SER A 330 -4.87 31.68 21.50
C SER A 330 -3.43 31.22 21.77
N ASN A 331 -2.97 31.33 23.02
CA ASN A 331 -1.66 30.82 23.43
C ASN A 331 -1.59 29.28 23.34
N ILE A 332 -2.66 28.57 23.72
CA ILE A 332 -2.72 27.11 23.59
C ILE A 332 -2.68 26.69 22.12
N LYS A 333 -3.42 27.37 21.23
CA LYS A 333 -3.40 27.09 19.78
C LYS A 333 -1.99 27.27 19.19
N THR A 334 -1.32 28.37 19.53
CA THR A 334 0.06 28.65 19.10
C THR A 334 1.03 27.57 19.59
N VAL A 335 0.92 27.14 20.85
CA VAL A 335 1.75 26.06 21.41
C VAL A 335 1.52 24.75 20.67
N VAL A 336 0.26 24.40 20.37
CA VAL A 336 -0.06 23.17 19.62
C VAL A 336 0.55 23.18 18.21
N VAL A 337 0.45 24.30 17.50
CA VAL A 337 1.07 24.44 16.16
C VAL A 337 2.59 24.30 16.23
N ILE A 338 3.25 24.92 17.22
CA ILE A 338 4.70 24.77 17.44
C ILE A 338 5.07 23.32 17.74
N CYS A 339 4.29 22.62 18.57
CA CYS A 339 4.52 21.19 18.87
C CYS A 339 4.41 20.33 17.61
N ILE A 340 3.41 20.56 16.75
CA ILE A 340 3.26 19.83 15.49
C ILE A 340 4.46 20.10 14.56
N ALA A 341 4.89 21.36 14.44
CA ALA A 341 6.06 21.72 13.64
C ALA A 341 7.35 21.03 14.16
N MET A 342 7.52 20.96 15.48
CA MET A 342 8.65 20.24 16.10
C MET A 342 8.60 18.73 15.80
N MET A 343 7.42 18.11 15.87
CA MET A 343 7.27 16.69 15.52
C MET A 343 7.59 16.41 14.05
N LEU A 344 7.21 17.30 13.13
CA LEU A 344 7.56 17.20 11.71
C LEU A 344 9.06 17.36 11.47
N MET A 345 9.74 18.26 12.20
CA MET A 345 11.19 18.38 12.13
C MET A 345 11.88 17.09 12.63
N LEU A 346 11.41 16.52 13.74
CA LEU A 346 11.94 15.26 14.27
C LEU A 346 11.77 14.11 13.27
N LEU A 347 10.63 14.04 12.59
CA LEU A 347 10.38 13.08 11.52
C LEU A 347 11.41 13.21 10.39
N ALA A 348 11.70 14.43 9.94
CA ALA A 348 12.69 14.66 8.88
C ALA A 348 14.12 14.24 9.28
N VAL A 349 14.52 14.55 10.52
CA VAL A 349 15.82 14.13 11.07
C VAL A 349 15.90 12.61 11.17
N HIS A 350 14.85 11.97 11.69
CA HIS A 350 14.78 10.51 11.81
C HIS A 350 14.86 9.82 10.44
N CYS A 351 14.06 10.26 9.45
CA CYS A 351 14.09 9.68 8.10
C CYS A 351 15.47 9.82 7.45
N THR A 352 16.15 10.97 7.65
CA THR A 352 17.51 11.20 7.12
C THR A 352 18.52 10.26 7.79
N TRP A 353 18.45 10.12 9.12
CA TRP A 353 19.33 9.25 9.88
C TRP A 353 19.14 7.77 9.53
N VAL A 354 17.89 7.29 9.46
CA VAL A 354 17.56 5.90 9.09
C VAL A 354 18.04 5.59 7.68
N THR A 355 17.78 6.49 6.72
CA THR A 355 18.21 6.31 5.32
C THR A 355 19.73 6.22 5.22
N SER A 356 20.46 7.11 5.90
CA SER A 356 21.93 7.18 5.84
C SER A 356 22.64 6.03 6.55
N ASN A 357 22.06 5.48 7.62
CA ASN A 357 22.77 4.51 8.47
C ASN A 357 22.31 3.07 8.26
N ALA A 358 21.06 2.83 7.89
CA ALA A 358 20.52 1.48 7.76
C ALA A 358 20.35 1.04 6.30
N TYR A 359 19.66 1.84 5.48
CA TYR A 359 19.28 1.41 4.13
C TYR A 359 20.34 1.69 3.06
N SER A 360 21.21 2.69 3.24
CA SER A 360 22.27 3.01 2.27
C SER A 360 23.54 2.17 2.45
N SER A 361 23.42 0.83 2.38
CA SER A 361 24.56 -0.09 2.39
C SER A 361 24.61 -0.97 1.13
N PRO A 362 25.73 -0.98 0.37
CA PRO A 362 25.87 -1.87 -0.78
C PRO A 362 26.13 -3.30 -0.32
N SER A 363 25.43 -4.29 -0.89
CA SER A 363 25.62 -5.71 -0.52
C SER A 363 26.76 -6.41 -1.26
N ILE A 364 27.28 -5.82 -2.35
CA ILE A 364 28.39 -6.37 -3.15
C ILE A 364 29.75 -6.02 -2.55
N VAL A 365 29.85 -4.83 -1.98
CA VAL A 365 31.09 -4.27 -1.45
C VAL A 365 30.92 -4.12 0.06
N LEU A 366 31.66 -4.92 0.82
CA LEU A 366 31.57 -4.89 2.27
C LEU A 366 32.45 -3.75 2.80
N ALA A 367 31.88 -2.90 3.66
CA ALA A 367 32.63 -1.85 4.33
C ALA A 367 32.91 -2.28 5.77
N SER A 368 34.18 -2.32 6.14
CA SER A 368 34.63 -2.45 7.52
C SER A 368 35.25 -1.14 7.98
N TYR A 369 35.09 -0.81 9.25
CA TYR A 369 35.67 0.37 9.85
C TYR A 369 36.78 -0.07 10.79
N ASN A 370 37.99 0.42 10.56
CA ASN A 370 39.11 0.21 11.48
C ASN A 370 38.90 1.01 12.77
N ASN A 371 39.62 0.64 13.84
CA ASN A 371 39.57 1.35 15.12
C ASN A 371 39.88 2.86 15.00
N ASP A 372 40.65 3.25 13.98
CA ASP A 372 41.01 4.65 13.69
C ASP A 372 39.91 5.42 12.93
N GLY A 373 38.76 4.78 12.65
CA GLY A 373 37.67 5.36 11.86
C GLY A 373 37.90 5.37 10.34
N SER A 374 39.06 4.88 9.87
CA SER A 374 39.31 4.69 8.44
C SER A 374 38.43 3.57 7.88
N ARG A 375 37.81 3.83 6.71
CA ARG A 375 36.96 2.87 6.01
C ARG A 375 37.82 1.94 5.17
N TYR A 376 37.85 0.66 5.52
CA TYR A 376 38.43 -0.41 4.71
C TYR A 376 37.33 -1.05 3.87
N ILE A 377 37.57 -1.17 2.57
CA ILE A 377 36.61 -1.70 1.61
C ILE A 377 37.06 -3.09 1.19
N ILE A 378 36.22 -4.08 1.44
CA ILE A 378 36.44 -5.48 1.07
C ILE A 378 35.62 -5.75 -0.18
N ASP A 379 36.30 -6.22 -1.23
CA ASP A 379 35.72 -6.38 -2.57
C ASP A 379 35.92 -7.77 -3.18
N ASP A 380 35.96 -8.77 -2.30
CA ASP A 380 36.27 -10.16 -2.64
C ASP A 380 35.25 -10.75 -3.64
N PHE A 381 33.98 -10.33 -3.57
CA PHE A 381 32.94 -10.78 -4.49
C PHE A 381 33.27 -10.39 -5.94
N ARG A 382 33.59 -9.12 -6.19
CA ARG A 382 33.88 -8.66 -7.56
C ARG A 382 35.18 -9.26 -8.06
N GLU A 383 36.19 -9.37 -7.21
CA GLU A 383 37.46 -10.01 -7.56
C GLU A 383 37.26 -11.48 -7.98
N ALA A 384 36.56 -12.27 -7.15
CA ALA A 384 36.28 -13.68 -7.44
C ALA A 384 35.45 -13.86 -8.71
N TYR A 385 34.38 -13.07 -8.90
CA TYR A 385 33.58 -13.12 -10.12
C TYR A 385 34.37 -12.67 -11.35
N TYR A 386 35.28 -11.71 -11.21
CA TYR A 386 36.12 -11.25 -12.31
C TYR A 386 37.17 -12.30 -12.70
N TRP A 387 37.78 -12.97 -11.72
CA TRP A 387 38.66 -14.12 -11.96
C TRP A 387 37.91 -15.22 -12.71
N LEU A 388 36.71 -15.56 -12.26
CA LEU A 388 35.87 -16.57 -12.89
C LEU A 388 35.56 -16.20 -14.35
N ARG A 389 35.33 -14.92 -14.63
CA ARG A 389 35.06 -14.41 -15.98
C ARG A 389 36.28 -14.48 -16.92
N LYS A 390 37.49 -14.27 -16.41
CA LYS A 390 38.70 -14.16 -17.25
C LYS A 390 39.49 -15.46 -17.37
N ASN A 391 39.41 -16.34 -16.37
CA ASN A 391 40.34 -17.46 -16.23
C ASN A 391 39.69 -18.84 -16.44
N THR A 392 38.39 -18.90 -16.72
CA THR A 392 37.68 -20.16 -16.99
C THR A 392 37.18 -20.24 -18.43
N PRO A 393 36.95 -21.45 -18.98
CA PRO A 393 36.32 -21.60 -20.30
C PRO A 393 34.95 -20.93 -20.38
N GLU A 394 34.54 -20.44 -21.55
CA GLU A 394 33.26 -19.73 -21.72
C GLU A 394 32.03 -20.62 -21.42
N ARG A 395 32.14 -21.92 -21.68
CA ARG A 395 31.08 -22.91 -21.40
C ARG A 395 31.18 -23.54 -20.02
N ALA A 396 32.06 -23.04 -19.15
CA ALA A 396 32.19 -23.55 -17.79
C ALA A 396 30.87 -23.39 -17.03
N ARG A 397 30.45 -24.45 -16.35
CA ARG A 397 29.24 -24.50 -15.52
C ARG A 397 29.62 -24.39 -14.05
N VAL A 398 29.01 -23.41 -13.39
CA VAL A 398 29.33 -23.03 -12.02
C VAL A 398 28.15 -23.42 -11.13
N MET A 399 28.44 -24.22 -10.12
CA MET A 399 27.49 -24.62 -9.09
C MET A 399 27.66 -23.73 -7.86
N SER A 400 26.57 -23.10 -7.41
CA SER A 400 26.51 -22.28 -6.21
C SER A 400 25.13 -22.39 -5.57
N TRP A 401 24.95 -21.84 -4.38
CA TRP A 401 23.62 -21.62 -3.83
C TRP A 401 22.80 -20.63 -4.68
N TRP A 402 21.48 -20.72 -4.60
CA TRP A 402 20.55 -20.01 -5.50
C TRP A 402 20.58 -18.49 -5.34
N ASP A 403 20.90 -17.98 -4.14
CA ASP A 403 21.03 -16.56 -3.83
C ASP A 403 21.96 -15.84 -4.84
N TYR A 404 23.06 -16.49 -5.22
CA TYR A 404 24.15 -15.90 -5.99
C TYR A 404 24.00 -16.08 -7.51
N GLY A 405 22.99 -16.82 -7.98
CA GLY A 405 22.88 -17.21 -9.39
C GLY A 405 22.89 -16.01 -10.36
N TYR A 406 22.10 -14.96 -10.05
CA TYR A 406 22.09 -13.74 -10.86
C TYR A 406 23.40 -12.94 -10.79
N GLN A 407 24.09 -12.94 -9.64
CA GLN A 407 25.36 -12.23 -9.48
C GLN A 407 26.45 -12.91 -10.31
N ILE A 408 26.53 -14.24 -10.29
CA ILE A 408 27.49 -15.01 -11.09
C ILE A 408 27.18 -14.86 -12.58
N ALA A 409 25.91 -14.96 -12.99
CA ALA A 409 25.53 -14.76 -14.39
C ALA A 409 25.85 -13.34 -14.88
N GLY A 410 25.56 -12.31 -14.08
CA GLY A 410 25.78 -10.91 -14.44
C GLY A 410 27.24 -10.47 -14.42
N MET A 411 27.98 -10.75 -13.34
CA MET A 411 29.37 -10.30 -13.16
C MET A 411 30.38 -11.32 -13.71
N GLY A 412 30.18 -12.60 -13.38
CA GLY A 412 31.03 -13.71 -13.80
C GLY A 412 30.82 -14.12 -15.26
N ASN A 413 29.67 -13.81 -15.86
CA ASN A 413 29.31 -14.18 -17.23
C ASN A 413 29.57 -15.67 -17.52
N ARG A 414 29.04 -16.54 -16.66
CA ARG A 414 29.14 -18.00 -16.76
C ARG A 414 27.78 -18.66 -16.57
N THR A 415 27.70 -19.91 -17.02
CA THR A 415 26.47 -20.71 -16.90
C THR A 415 26.29 -21.14 -15.46
N VAL A 416 25.16 -20.81 -14.86
CA VAL A 416 24.77 -21.23 -13.50
C VAL A 416 23.74 -22.35 -13.56
N LEU A 417 23.81 -23.29 -12.63
CA LEU A 417 22.84 -24.39 -12.55
C LEU A 417 21.51 -23.96 -11.92
N VAL A 418 21.59 -23.11 -10.90
CA VAL A 418 20.42 -22.66 -10.12
C VAL A 418 20.44 -21.15 -10.02
N ASP A 419 19.26 -20.55 -10.12
CA ASP A 419 19.04 -19.11 -10.11
C ASP A 419 18.15 -18.66 -8.93
N ASN A 420 18.05 -17.35 -8.77
CA ASN A 420 17.29 -16.72 -7.69
C ASN A 420 15.77 -16.68 -8.00
N ASN A 421 15.33 -17.11 -9.19
CA ASN A 421 13.90 -17.18 -9.52
C ASN A 421 13.20 -18.36 -8.86
N THR A 422 13.94 -19.43 -8.55
CA THR A 422 13.46 -20.60 -7.79
C THR A 422 12.22 -21.33 -8.35
N TRP A 423 12.02 -21.32 -9.67
CA TRP A 423 10.84 -21.92 -10.30
C TRP A 423 10.85 -23.47 -10.27
N ASN A 424 12.02 -24.11 -10.20
CA ASN A 424 12.18 -25.56 -10.14
C ASN A 424 12.80 -26.02 -8.82
N ASN A 425 11.95 -26.29 -7.82
CA ASN A 425 12.35 -26.70 -6.48
C ASN A 425 13.14 -28.01 -6.44
N SER A 426 12.89 -28.93 -7.38
CA SER A 426 13.59 -30.22 -7.42
C SER A 426 15.05 -30.05 -7.84
N HIS A 427 15.33 -29.08 -8.72
CA HIS A 427 16.71 -28.79 -9.13
C HIS A 427 17.52 -28.16 -7.99
N ILE A 428 16.90 -27.25 -7.23
CA ILE A 428 17.50 -26.65 -6.03
C ILE A 428 17.78 -27.71 -4.97
N ALA A 429 16.83 -28.62 -4.74
CA ALA A 429 16.99 -29.71 -3.77
C ALA A 429 18.16 -30.64 -4.13
N LEU A 430 18.42 -30.86 -5.43
CA LEU A 430 19.54 -31.67 -5.90
C LEU A 430 20.89 -30.95 -5.68
N VAL A 431 20.95 -29.63 -5.89
CA VAL A 431 22.11 -28.81 -5.50
C VAL A 431 22.33 -28.81 -3.99
N GLY A 432 21.26 -28.62 -3.19
CA GLY A 432 21.32 -28.70 -1.74
C GLY A 432 21.82 -30.07 -1.26
N LYS A 433 21.35 -31.16 -1.88
CA LYS A 433 21.82 -32.52 -1.58
C LYS A 433 23.32 -32.68 -1.88
N ALA A 434 23.82 -32.16 -3.01
CA ALA A 434 25.24 -32.27 -3.31
C ALA A 434 26.10 -31.48 -2.30
N MET A 435 25.62 -30.31 -1.87
CA MET A 435 26.30 -29.48 -0.86
C MET A 435 26.27 -30.07 0.55
N SER A 436 25.30 -30.95 0.86
CA SER A 436 25.10 -31.52 2.20
C SER A 436 25.41 -33.02 2.32
N SER A 437 25.98 -33.64 1.29
CA SER A 437 26.34 -35.08 1.28
C SER A 437 27.84 -35.29 1.44
N ASN A 438 28.26 -36.54 1.66
CA ASN A 438 29.68 -36.89 1.59
C ASN A 438 30.23 -36.68 0.18
N GLU A 439 31.56 -36.56 0.06
CA GLU A 439 32.21 -36.28 -1.23
C GLU A 439 31.88 -37.32 -2.31
N THR A 440 31.73 -38.59 -1.94
CA THR A 440 31.41 -39.66 -2.90
C THR A 440 30.04 -39.49 -3.54
N GLU A 441 29.00 -39.18 -2.75
CA GLU A 441 27.65 -38.94 -3.28
C GLU A 441 27.53 -37.57 -3.94
N ALA A 442 28.17 -36.54 -3.38
CA ALA A 442 28.22 -35.21 -3.96
C ALA A 442 28.89 -35.23 -5.35
N TYR A 443 30.01 -35.94 -5.49
CA TYR A 443 30.72 -36.07 -6.76
C TYR A 443 29.85 -36.75 -7.83
N LYS A 444 29.13 -37.83 -7.50
CA LYS A 444 28.17 -38.46 -8.43
C LYS A 444 27.13 -37.47 -8.95
N ILE A 445 26.57 -36.66 -8.05
CA ILE A 445 25.56 -35.66 -8.40
C ILE A 445 26.18 -34.55 -9.28
N MET A 446 27.36 -34.06 -8.93
CA MET A 446 28.07 -33.03 -9.70
C MET A 446 28.46 -33.52 -11.10
N THR A 447 28.90 -34.78 -11.24
CA THR A 447 29.16 -35.39 -12.55
C THR A 447 27.88 -35.56 -13.37
N MET A 448 26.76 -35.95 -12.74
CA MET A 448 25.47 -36.06 -13.43
C MET A 448 24.98 -34.71 -13.96
N LEU A 449 25.25 -33.63 -13.24
CA LEU A 449 24.93 -32.26 -13.61
C LEU A 449 26.01 -31.57 -14.43
N ASP A 450 27.11 -32.27 -14.72
CA ASP A 450 28.12 -31.79 -15.65
C ASP A 450 28.83 -30.51 -15.13
N VAL A 451 29.02 -30.41 -13.80
CA VAL A 451 29.58 -29.24 -13.10
C VAL A 451 31.11 -29.17 -13.27
N ASP A 452 31.63 -27.99 -13.61
CA ASP A 452 33.08 -27.75 -13.75
C ASP A 452 33.69 -27.05 -12.52
N TYR A 453 32.96 -26.07 -11.97
CA TYR A 453 33.41 -25.27 -10.82
C TYR A 453 32.32 -25.21 -9.75
N VAL A 454 32.75 -25.19 -8.48
CA VAL A 454 31.88 -24.98 -7.33
C VAL A 454 32.32 -23.70 -6.62
N LEU A 455 31.37 -22.80 -6.36
CA LEU A 455 31.59 -21.54 -5.65
C LEU A 455 30.86 -21.60 -4.30
N VAL A 456 31.62 -21.38 -3.23
CA VAL A 456 31.14 -21.33 -1.84
C VAL A 456 31.67 -20.06 -1.19
N ILE A 457 30.82 -19.35 -0.45
CA ILE A 457 31.19 -18.15 0.28
C ILE A 457 31.48 -18.51 1.73
N PHE A 458 32.72 -18.26 2.14
CA PHE A 458 33.19 -18.49 3.51
C PHE A 458 33.54 -17.16 4.19
N GLY A 459 32.82 -16.85 5.26
CA GLY A 459 32.94 -15.59 6.00
C GLY A 459 33.79 -15.66 7.27
N GLY A 460 34.37 -16.81 7.61
CA GLY A 460 34.93 -17.06 8.95
C GLY A 460 36.14 -16.21 9.33
N MET A 461 36.95 -15.78 8.36
CA MET A 461 38.14 -14.94 8.61
C MET A 461 37.75 -13.51 9.02
N ILE A 462 36.72 -12.94 8.39
CA ILE A 462 36.29 -11.55 8.57
C ILE A 462 35.06 -11.41 9.48
N GLY A 463 34.46 -12.53 9.92
CA GLY A 463 33.24 -12.54 10.72
C GLY A 463 31.99 -12.17 9.91
N TYR A 464 31.95 -12.51 8.62
CA TYR A 464 30.77 -12.22 7.78
C TYR A 464 29.63 -13.20 8.11
N SER A 465 28.50 -12.67 8.58
CA SER A 465 27.35 -13.46 9.02
C SER A 465 26.56 -14.09 7.87
N GLY A 466 26.64 -13.55 6.66
CA GLY A 466 25.89 -14.02 5.48
C GLY A 466 26.53 -15.17 4.71
N ASP A 467 27.35 -15.99 5.37
CA ASP A 467 28.09 -17.09 4.74
C ASP A 467 27.22 -18.32 4.45
N ASP A 468 27.76 -19.25 3.64
CA ASP A 468 27.03 -20.47 3.27
C ASP A 468 26.88 -21.45 4.43
N ILE A 469 27.71 -21.35 5.47
CA ILE A 469 27.62 -22.19 6.66
C ILE A 469 26.37 -21.84 7.48
N ASN A 470 26.07 -20.55 7.69
CA ASN A 470 24.84 -20.13 8.37
C ASN A 470 23.58 -20.51 7.56
N LYS A 471 23.68 -20.59 6.23
CA LYS A 471 22.59 -21.01 5.34
C LYS A 471 22.50 -22.53 5.16
N PHE A 472 23.52 -23.28 5.59
CA PHE A 472 23.64 -24.72 5.35
C PHE A 472 22.41 -25.51 5.81
N LEU A 473 21.82 -25.14 6.96
CA LEU A 473 20.63 -25.81 7.49
C LEU A 473 19.43 -25.71 6.53
N TRP A 474 19.30 -24.62 5.76
CA TRP A 474 18.27 -24.49 4.74
C TRP A 474 18.53 -25.40 3.55
N MET A 475 19.80 -25.58 3.15
CA MET A 475 20.19 -26.52 2.10
C MET A 475 19.75 -27.95 2.46
N VAL A 476 19.99 -28.36 3.71
CA VAL A 476 19.58 -29.66 4.24
C VAL A 476 18.06 -29.82 4.23
N ARG A 477 17.31 -28.85 4.78
CA ARG A 477 15.83 -28.92 4.83
C ARG A 477 15.19 -28.99 3.45
N ILE A 478 15.71 -28.24 2.47
CA ILE A 478 15.20 -28.24 1.10
C ILE A 478 15.50 -29.59 0.42
N ALA A 479 16.68 -30.16 0.66
CA ALA A 479 17.04 -31.48 0.15
C ALA A 479 16.21 -32.61 0.78
N GLU A 480 15.98 -32.55 2.09
CA GLU A 480 15.20 -33.53 2.86
C GLU A 480 13.73 -33.55 2.43
N GLY A 481 13.10 -32.38 2.31
CA GLY A 481 11.67 -32.25 1.98
C GLY A 481 11.27 -32.84 0.62
N LYS A 482 12.23 -33.12 -0.27
CA LYS A 482 12.01 -33.80 -1.55
C LYS A 482 12.41 -35.27 -1.56
N GLN A 483 13.23 -35.73 -0.62
CA GLN A 483 13.57 -37.16 -0.50
C GLN A 483 12.43 -37.98 0.09
N SER A 484 11.58 -37.41 0.95
CA SER A 484 10.42 -38.12 1.51
C SER A 484 9.24 -38.32 0.55
N LEU A 485 9.30 -37.72 -0.65
CA LEU A 485 8.28 -37.79 -1.70
C LEU A 485 8.58 -38.84 -2.79
N LYS A 486 9.66 -39.62 -2.64
CA LYS A 486 9.91 -40.86 -3.39
C LYS A 486 9.69 -42.03 -2.46
#